data_AF-A0A4R0JQG8-F1
#
_entry.id   AF-A0A4R0JQG8-F1
#
_cell.length_a   1.000
_cell.length_b   1.000
_cell.length_c   1.000
_cell.angle_alpha   90.00
_cell.angle_beta   90.00
_cell.angle_gamma   90.00
#
_symmetry.space_group_name_H-M   'P 1'
#
loop_
_entity.id
_entity.type
_entity.pdbx_description
1 polymer ?
#
loop_
_entity_poly.entity_id
_entity_poly.type
_entity_poly.pdbx_seq_one_letter_code
_entity_poly.pdbx_strand_id
1 'polypeptide(L)' 'MERTDWLDGAFNPTEARFLMITAITHHRVSSPIWGASEVRKLHLELAEIDFEATRLVAALQVGAE' A
#
# COMPACT_ATOMS: atom_id res chain seq x y z
N MET A 1 5.13 -17.59 3.90
CA MET A 1 4.04 -16.76 3.35
C MET A 1 4.53 -16.30 1.99
N GLU A 2 4.17 -17.07 0.96
CA GLU A 2 4.56 -16.79 -0.43
C GLU A 2 3.88 -15.51 -0.91
N ARG A 3 4.49 -14.87 -1.93
CA ARG A 3 4.06 -13.69 -2.68
C ARG A 3 2.78 -13.02 -2.21
N THR A 4 2.91 -11.74 -1.88
CA THR A 4 1.80 -10.84 -1.61
C THR A 4 0.86 -10.86 -2.83
N ASP A 5 -0.20 -11.66 -2.75
CA ASP A 5 -1.33 -11.81 -3.69
C ASP A 5 -2.42 -10.74 -3.47
N TRP A 6 -2.19 -9.72 -2.64
CA TRP A 6 -3.10 -8.59 -2.36
C TRP A 6 -3.64 -7.85 -3.59
N LEU A 7 -2.95 -7.89 -4.73
CA LEU A 7 -3.44 -7.34 -5.99
C LEU A 7 -4.33 -8.31 -6.79
N ASP A 8 -4.18 -9.62 -6.56
CA ASP A 8 -4.93 -10.69 -7.24
C ASP A 8 -6.09 -11.24 -6.40
N GLY A 9 -6.03 -11.07 -5.07
CA GLY A 9 -7.17 -11.20 -4.19
C GLY A 9 -8.15 -10.09 -4.53
N ALA A 10 -9.44 -10.42 -4.69
CA ALA A 10 -10.52 -9.51 -5.03
C ALA A 10 -10.82 -8.47 -3.93
N PHE A 11 -9.79 -7.91 -3.31
CA PHE A 11 -9.85 -6.86 -2.31
C PHE A 11 -10.18 -5.54 -2.98
N ASN A 12 -11.10 -4.81 -2.39
CA ASN A 12 -11.29 -3.42 -2.79
C ASN A 12 -10.06 -2.58 -2.36
N PRO A 13 -9.84 -1.40 -2.97
CA PRO A 13 -8.67 -0.57 -2.68
C PRO A 13 -8.49 -0.24 -1.18
N THR A 14 -9.57 -0.11 -0.42
CA THR A 14 -9.52 0.15 1.02
C THR A 14 -8.97 -1.05 1.80
N GLU A 15 -9.42 -2.26 1.44
CA GLU A 15 -8.95 -3.51 2.04
C GLU A 15 -7.47 -3.75 1.73
N ALA A 16 -7.07 -3.55 0.47
CA ALA A 16 -5.67 -3.68 0.05
C ALA A 16 -4.76 -2.73 0.84
N ARG A 17 -5.15 -1.46 0.98
CA ARG A 17 -4.39 -0.46 1.76
C ARG A 17 -4.28 -0.83 3.23
N PHE A 18 -5.37 -1.30 3.85
CA PHE A 18 -5.36 -1.76 5.23
C PHE A 18 -4.39 -2.95 5.44
N LEU A 19 -4.40 -3.91 4.52
CA LEU A 19 -3.50 -5.07 4.56
C LEU A 19 -2.04 -4.67 4.39
N MET A 20 -1.71 -3.75 3.47
CA MET A 20 -0.34 -3.24 3.30
C MET A 20 0.17 -2.56 4.58
N ILE A 21 -0.63 -1.64 5.17
CA ILE A 21 -0.27 -0.94 6.41
C ILE A 21 -0.07 -1.94 7.54
N THR A 22 -0.96 -2.92 7.65
CA THR A 22 -0.85 -3.96 8.67
C THR A 22 0.42 -4.79 8.46
N ALA A 23 0.71 -5.21 7.24
CA ALA A 23 1.90 -5.99 6.93
C ALA A 23 3.19 -5.21 7.23
N ILE A 24 3.24 -3.92 6.86
CA ILE A 24 4.35 -3.00 7.16
C ILE A 24 4.55 -2.81 8.67
N THR A 25 3.48 -2.61 9.44
CA THR A 25 3.58 -2.37 10.88
C THR A 25 3.91 -3.64 11.67
N HIS A 26 3.42 -4.79 11.22
CA HIS A 26 3.68 -6.09 11.85
C HIS A 26 5.08 -6.62 11.51
N HIS A 27 5.54 -6.42 10.27
CA HIS A 27 6.89 -6.77 9.84
C HIS A 27 7.79 -5.54 9.92
N ARG A 28 8.47 -5.37 11.07
CA ARG A 28 9.59 -4.42 11.19
C ARG A 28 10.59 -4.67 10.05
N VAL A 29 11.37 -3.66 9.67
CA VAL A 29 12.38 -3.73 8.58
C VAL A 29 13.30 -4.96 8.67
N SER A 30 13.52 -5.50 9.87
CA SER A 30 14.30 -6.70 10.13
C SER A 30 13.47 -7.99 10.25
N SER A 31 12.30 -8.08 9.59
CA SER A 31 11.43 -9.24 9.72
C SER A 31 12.15 -10.50 9.22
N PRO A 32 12.17 -11.60 10.01
CA PRO A 32 12.79 -12.85 9.57
C PRO A 32 11.97 -13.55 8.48
N ILE A 33 10.69 -13.17 8.32
CA ILE A 33 9.79 -13.69 7.28
C ILE A 33 9.95 -12.86 5.99
N TRP A 34 10.06 -11.53 6.13
CA TRP A 34 10.20 -10.58 5.02
C TRP A 34 11.46 -9.75 5.20
N GLY A 35 12.44 -9.93 4.31
CA GLY A 35 13.67 -9.15 4.36
C GLY A 35 13.44 -7.64 4.25
N ALA A 36 14.43 -6.85 4.66
CA ALA A 36 14.38 -5.38 4.64
C ALA A 36 14.04 -4.78 3.27
N SER A 37 14.44 -5.45 2.18
CA SER A 37 14.12 -5.04 0.81
C SER A 37 12.62 -5.11 0.52
N GLU A 38 11.96 -6.20 0.93
CA GLU A 38 10.52 -6.40 0.72
C GLU A 38 9.70 -5.41 1.55
N VAL A 39 10.09 -5.21 2.82
CA VAL A 39 9.44 -4.20 3.67
C VAL A 39 9.59 -2.81 3.07
N ARG A 40 10.77 -2.45 2.55
CA ARG A 40 11.00 -1.15 1.90
C ARG A 40 10.18 -1.01 0.61
N LYS A 41 10.09 -2.06 -0.20
CA LYS A 41 9.28 -2.06 -1.43
C LYS A 41 7.81 -1.75 -1.13
N LEU A 42 7.24 -2.37 -0.10
CA LEU A 42 5.86 -2.10 0.32
C LEU A 42 5.64 -0.66 0.80
N HIS A 43 6.63 -0.05 1.47
CA HIS A 43 6.54 1.36 1.84
C HIS A 43 6.52 2.28 0.62
N LEU A 44 7.30 1.96 -0.43
CA LEU A 44 7.30 2.74 -1.67
C LEU A 44 5.97 2.61 -2.40
N GLU A 45 5.46 1.39 -2.56
CA GLU A 45 4.17 1.14 -3.19
C GLU A 45 3.02 1.84 -2.43
N LEU A 46 3.06 1.85 -1.09
CA LEU A 46 2.08 2.57 -0.29
C LEU A 46 2.15 4.10 -0.51
N ALA A 47 3.37 4.66 -0.59
CA ALA A 47 3.56 6.08 -0.84
C ALA A 47 3.05 6.49 -2.23
N GLU A 48 3.24 5.65 -3.25
CA GLU A 48 2.72 5.87 -4.60
C GLU A 48 1.18 5.86 -4.62
N ILE A 49 0.56 4.89 -3.94
CA ILE A 49 -0.91 4.83 -3.81
C ILE A 49 -1.45 6.08 -3.11
N ASP A 50 -0.84 6.50 -2.00
CA ASP A 50 -1.28 7.68 -1.26
C ASP A 50 -1.10 8.97 -2.08
N PHE A 51 -0.04 9.06 -2.89
CA PHE A 51 0.19 10.19 -3.80
C PHE A 51 -0.88 10.26 -4.90
N GLU A 52 -1.16 9.15 -5.59
CA GLU A 52 -2.18 9.11 -6.64
C GLU A 52 -3.59 9.34 -6.09
N ALA A 53 -3.90 8.81 -4.90
CA ALA A 53 -5.16 9.09 -4.23
C ALA A 53 -5.32 10.60 -3.91
N THR A 54 -4.26 11.23 -3.41
CA THR A 54 -4.25 12.68 -3.12
C THR A 54 -4.43 13.50 -4.40
N ARG A 55 -3.75 13.13 -5.48
CA ARG A 55 -3.90 13.77 -6.80
C ARG A 55 -5.32 13.67 -7.33
N LEU A 56 -5.94 12.49 -7.21
CA LEU A 56 -7.31 12.28 -7.65
C LEU A 56 -8.30 13.16 -6.85
N VAL A 57 -8.16 13.21 -5.53
CA VAL A 57 -9.00 14.09 -4.67
C VAL A 57 -8.84 15.55 -5.09
N ALA A 58 -7.62 16.02 -5.30
CA ALA A 58 -7.37 17.39 -5.74
C ALA A 58 -8.00 17.67 -7.12
N ALA A 59 -7.88 16.74 -8.07
CA ALA A 59 -8.50 16.87 -9.39
C ALA A 59 -10.03 16.94 -9.33
N LEU A 60 -10.65 16.14 -8.45
CA LEU A 60 -12.10 16.15 -8.23
C LEU A 60 -12.58 17.44 -7.56
N GLN A 61 -11.76 18.08 -6.71
CA GLN A 61 -12.07 19.36 -6.09
C GLN A 61 -12.00 20.52 -7.10
N VAL A 62 -11.05 20.50 -8.04
CA VAL A 62 -10.91 21.53 -9.09
C VAL A 62 -12.02 21.46 -10.14
N GLY A 63 -12.63 20.29 -10.36
CA GLY A 63 -13.77 20.13 -11.27
C GLY A 63 -15.13 20.54 -10.69
N ALA A 64 -15.18 20.98 -9.43
CA ALA A 64 -16.42 21.34 -8.71
C ALA A 64 -16.63 22.88 -8.58
N GLU A 65 -15.75 23.69 -9.15
CA GLU A 65 -15.86 25.16 -9.29
C GLU A 65 -16.21 25.57 -10.72
#